data_AF-N1UI20-F1
#
_entry.id   AF-N1UI20-F1
#
_cell.length_a   1.000
_cell.length_b   1.000
_cell.length_c   1.000
_cell.angle_alpha   90.00
_cell.angle_beta   90.00
_cell.angle_gamma   90.00
#
_symmetry.space_group_name_H-M   'P 1'
#
loop_
_entity.id
_entity.type
_entity.pdbx_description
1 polymer ?
#
loop_
_entity_poly.entity_id
_entity_poly.type
_entity_poly.pdbx_seq_one_letter_code
_entity_poly.pdbx_strand_id
1 'polypeptide(L)'
;MQYEIQISKTWIYFRLYFLQFVFSFVSLEAITIEVFIPLCDGKSLVCGKGKAGDPRSLEENLYWGAAFGAETFFKRNSNFKILEIKERKLDSPILRTLIIEKKENKTKHIRNLSSMPTQEIK
;
A
#
# COMPACT_ATOMS: atom_id res chain seq x y z
N MET A 1 -32.12 -45.42 20.75
CA MET A 1 -30.83 -45.37 20.04
C MET A 1 -30.87 -44.54 18.75
N GLN A 2 -31.85 -44.69 17.83
CA GLN A 2 -31.91 -43.88 16.59
C GLN A 2 -32.04 -42.36 16.80
N TYR A 3 -32.71 -41.90 17.87
CA TYR A 3 -32.96 -40.47 18.11
C TYR A 3 -31.71 -39.71 18.60
N GLU A 4 -30.87 -40.34 19.43
CA GLU A 4 -29.56 -39.81 19.90
C GLU A 4 -28.62 -39.53 18.72
N ILE A 5 -28.60 -40.44 17.74
CA ILE A 5 -27.74 -40.34 16.55
C ILE A 5 -28.20 -39.19 15.64
N GLN A 6 -29.51 -38.95 15.51
CA GLN A 6 -30.05 -37.82 14.74
C GLN A 6 -29.66 -36.47 15.35
N ILE A 7 -29.78 -36.30 16.66
CA ILE A 7 -29.41 -35.06 17.36
C ILE A 7 -27.91 -34.73 17.15
N SER A 8 -27.04 -35.76 17.19
CA SER A 8 -25.60 -35.58 16.98
C SER A 8 -25.25 -35.04 15.58
N LYS A 9 -25.94 -35.52 14.54
CA LYS A 9 -25.70 -35.10 13.15
C LYS A 9 -26.17 -33.67 12.91
N THR A 10 -27.33 -33.29 13.44
CA THR A 10 -27.85 -31.92 13.32
C THR A 10 -26.93 -30.91 14.01
N TRP A 11 -26.36 -31.27 15.17
CA TRP A 11 -25.36 -30.45 15.86
C TRP A 11 -24.06 -30.32 15.07
N ILE A 12 -23.62 -31.39 14.40
CA ILE A 12 -22.44 -31.36 13.52
C ILE A 12 -22.70 -30.46 12.31
N TYR A 13 -23.85 -30.59 11.63
CA TYR A 13 -24.20 -29.72 10.51
C TYR A 13 -24.34 -28.26 10.93
N PHE A 14 -24.94 -28.01 12.09
CA PHE A 14 -25.04 -26.67 12.67
C PHE A 14 -23.66 -26.07 12.96
N ARG A 15 -22.74 -26.85 13.55
CA ARG A 15 -21.36 -26.42 13.79
C ARG A 15 -20.59 -26.15 12.50
N LEU A 16 -20.76 -26.98 11.48
CA LEU A 16 -20.11 -26.80 10.17
C LEU A 16 -20.65 -25.54 9.46
N TYR A 17 -21.96 -25.33 9.47
CA TYR A 17 -22.57 -24.10 8.93
C TYR A 17 -22.13 -22.86 9.71
N PHE A 18 -22.03 -22.95 11.03
CA PHE A 18 -21.56 -21.86 11.88
C PHE A 18 -20.08 -21.53 11.61
N LEU A 19 -19.23 -22.54 11.46
CA LEU A 19 -17.82 -22.37 11.08
C LEU A 19 -17.66 -21.74 9.69
N GLN A 20 -18.45 -22.20 8.71
CA GLN A 20 -18.46 -21.65 7.35
C GLN A 20 -18.95 -20.18 7.35
N PHE A 21 -19.94 -19.87 8.18
CA PHE A 21 -20.47 -18.51 8.33
C PHE A 21 -19.42 -17.57 8.94
N VAL A 22 -18.73 -18.00 9.99
CA VAL A 22 -17.67 -17.20 10.64
C VAL A 22 -16.47 -16.95 9.71
N PHE A 23 -16.11 -17.92 8.86
CA PHE A 23 -14.97 -17.77 7.95
C PHE A 23 -15.19 -16.72 6.84
N SER A 24 -16.45 -16.45 6.47
CA SER A 24 -16.78 -15.48 5.42
C SER A 24 -16.47 -14.02 5.79
N PHE A 25 -16.19 -13.71 7.06
CA PHE A 25 -15.95 -12.34 7.53
C PHE A 25 -14.47 -11.96 7.65
N VAL A 26 -13.55 -12.84 7.29
CA VAL A 26 -12.12 -12.51 7.30
C VAL A 26 -11.78 -11.64 6.09
N SER A 27 -11.88 -10.33 6.27
CA SER A 27 -11.39 -9.35 5.29
C SER A 27 -9.87 -9.18 5.47
N LEU A 28 -9.10 -9.39 4.40
CA LEU A 28 -7.68 -9.09 4.38
C LEU A 28 -7.51 -7.58 4.15
N GLU A 29 -7.15 -6.84 5.20
CA GLU A 29 -7.00 -5.38 5.13
C GLU A 29 -5.79 -5.00 4.27
N ALA A 30 -5.98 -4.03 3.37
CA ALA A 30 -4.90 -3.52 2.52
C ALA A 30 -3.97 -2.61 3.33
N ILE A 31 -2.66 -2.81 3.18
CA ILE A 31 -1.67 -1.93 3.81
C ILE A 31 -1.65 -0.60 3.07
N THR A 32 -1.93 0.48 3.78
CA THR A 32 -1.82 1.85 3.27
C THR A 32 -0.51 2.48 3.74
N ILE A 33 0.27 3.02 2.80
CA ILE A 33 1.54 3.70 3.08
C ILE A 33 1.41 5.15 2.58
N GLU A 34 1.50 6.10 3.51
CA GLU A 34 1.52 7.53 3.19
C GLU A 34 2.96 8.03 3.20
N VAL A 35 3.34 8.70 2.12
CA VAL A 35 4.70 9.25 1.96
C VAL A 35 4.58 10.76 1.83
N PHE A 36 5.09 11.47 2.83
CA PHE A 36 5.13 12.94 2.84
C PHE A 36 6.47 13.40 2.25
N ILE A 37 6.41 14.24 1.22
CA ILE A 37 7.60 14.76 0.55
C ILE A 37 7.54 16.28 0.62
N PRO A 38 8.49 16.94 1.30
CA PRO A 38 8.52 18.39 1.36
C PRO A 38 8.81 18.98 -0.04
N LEU A 39 8.12 20.06 -0.39
CA LEU A 39 8.32 20.77 -1.65
C LEU A 39 9.49 21.75 -1.57
N CYS A 40 10.04 22.13 -2.73
CA CYS A 40 11.14 23.07 -2.83
C CYS A 40 10.64 24.44 -2.37
N ASP A 41 11.43 25.11 -1.53
CA ASP A 41 11.34 26.55 -1.32
C ASP A 41 12.56 27.23 -1.93
N GLY A 42 12.34 27.89 -3.06
CA GLY A 42 13.35 28.65 -3.80
C GLY A 42 13.94 29.82 -3.02
N LYS A 43 13.40 30.18 -1.85
CA LYS A 43 14.04 31.14 -0.93
C LYS A 43 15.35 30.62 -0.35
N SER A 44 15.51 29.30 -0.25
CA SER A 44 16.68 28.65 0.38
C SER A 44 17.59 27.94 -0.63
N LEU A 45 17.22 27.89 -1.91
CA LEU A 45 17.90 27.11 -2.95
C LEU A 45 18.26 27.96 -4.17
N VAL A 46 19.39 27.63 -4.82
CA VAL A 46 19.86 28.28 -6.07
C VAL A 46 19.00 27.86 -7.28
N CYS A 47 18.38 26.69 -7.22
CA CYS A 47 17.50 26.15 -8.26
C CYS A 47 16.02 26.37 -7.92
N GLY A 48 15.20 26.58 -8.96
CA GLY A 48 13.77 26.84 -8.84
C GLY A 48 13.44 28.34 -8.71
N LYS A 49 13.51 29.08 -9.82
CA LYS A 49 12.91 30.42 -9.92
C LYS A 49 11.42 30.32 -10.26
N GLY A 50 10.63 31.26 -9.77
CA GLY A 50 9.18 31.29 -10.04
C GLY A 50 8.48 30.06 -9.48
N LYS A 51 7.48 29.55 -10.22
CA LYS A 51 6.62 28.45 -9.77
C LYS A 51 7.38 27.16 -9.43
N ALA A 52 8.52 26.91 -10.08
CA ALA A 52 9.37 25.75 -9.80
C ALA A 52 9.97 25.73 -8.39
N GLY A 53 10.18 26.89 -7.76
CA GLY A 53 10.64 27.01 -6.38
C GLY A 53 9.56 27.49 -5.42
N ASP A 54 8.30 27.58 -5.86
CA ASP A 54 7.21 27.98 -4.98
C ASP A 54 6.66 26.74 -4.27
N PRO A 55 6.77 26.63 -2.93
CA PRO A 55 6.23 25.48 -2.19
C PRO A 55 4.70 25.41 -2.24
N ARG A 56 4.02 26.47 -2.69
CA ARG A 56 2.57 26.47 -2.92
C ARG A 56 2.18 26.02 -4.33
N SER A 57 3.13 25.93 -5.24
CA SER A 57 2.88 25.50 -6.62
C SER A 57 2.94 23.97 -6.74
N LEU A 58 1.92 23.29 -6.24
CA LEU A 58 1.86 21.81 -6.21
C LEU A 58 2.05 21.15 -7.59
N GLU A 59 1.59 21.82 -8.65
CA GLU A 59 1.64 21.31 -10.02
C GLU A 59 2.90 21.70 -10.79
N GLU A 60 3.67 22.69 -10.34
CA GLU A 60 4.83 23.19 -11.10
C GLU A 60 6.15 23.20 -10.30
N ASN A 61 6.11 22.84 -9.02
CA ASN A 61 7.30 22.74 -8.18
C ASN A 61 8.28 21.68 -8.72
N LEU A 62 9.58 21.97 -8.63
CA LEU A 62 10.68 21.18 -9.21
C LEU A 62 10.69 19.70 -8.78
N TYR A 63 10.01 19.37 -7.67
CA TYR A 63 9.90 18.00 -7.18
C TYR A 63 8.80 17.17 -7.85
N TRP A 64 8.45 17.40 -9.11
CA TRP A 64 7.71 16.37 -9.88
C TRP A 64 8.39 14.99 -9.82
N GLY A 65 9.72 14.95 -9.67
CA GLY A 65 10.47 13.73 -9.38
C GLY A 65 9.98 12.98 -8.13
N ALA A 66 9.40 13.68 -7.15
CA ALA A 66 8.74 13.09 -5.98
C ALA A 66 7.40 12.44 -6.33
N ALA A 67 6.59 13.11 -7.16
CA ALA A 67 5.31 12.60 -7.61
C ALA A 67 5.49 11.34 -8.48
N PHE A 68 6.39 11.40 -9.47
CA PHE A 68 6.66 10.28 -10.38
C PHE A 68 7.68 9.28 -9.82
N GLY A 69 8.37 9.59 -8.73
CA GLY A 69 9.45 8.76 -8.18
C GLY A 69 8.96 7.41 -7.68
N ALA A 70 7.90 7.42 -6.87
CA ALA A 70 7.26 6.20 -6.40
C ALA A 70 6.72 5.37 -7.57
N GLU A 71 5.99 6.00 -8.50
CA GLU A 71 5.49 5.34 -9.71
C GLU A 71 6.62 4.71 -10.53
N THR A 72 7.70 5.44 -10.76
CA THR A 72 8.87 4.98 -11.53
C THR A 72 9.55 3.81 -10.83
N PHE A 73 9.71 3.87 -9.51
CA PHE A 73 10.25 2.77 -8.71
C PHE A 73 9.42 1.50 -8.88
N PHE A 74 8.09 1.60 -8.72
CA PHE A 74 7.20 0.45 -8.84
C PHE A 74 7.07 -0.06 -10.28
N LYS A 75 7.12 0.81 -11.30
CA LYS A 75 7.17 0.40 -12.72
C LYS A 75 8.43 -0.38 -13.06
N ARG A 76 9.58 0.01 -12.50
CA ARG A 76 10.87 -0.66 -12.75
C ARG A 76 11.01 -1.98 -12.00
N ASN A 77 10.27 -2.18 -10.91
CA ASN A 77 10.38 -3.37 -10.09
C ASN A 77 9.41 -4.47 -10.59
N SER A 78 9.97 -5.53 -11.17
CA SER A 78 9.20 -6.65 -11.73
C SER A 78 8.27 -7.34 -10.73
N ASN A 79 8.55 -7.23 -9.43
CA ASN A 79 7.77 -7.84 -8.35
C ASN A 79 6.46 -7.09 -8.05
N PHE A 80 6.24 -5.94 -8.65
CA PHE A 80 5.03 -5.14 -8.44
C PHE A 80 4.29 -4.93 -9.75
N LYS A 81 3.00 -4.65 -9.64
CA LYS A 81 2.12 -4.26 -10.74
C LYS A 81 1.30 -3.08 -10.27
N ILE A 82 1.36 -1.97 -11.00
CA ILE A 82 0.46 -0.84 -10.78
C ILE A 82 -0.89 -1.21 -11.39
N LEU A 83 -1.93 -1.22 -10.58
CA LEU A 83 -3.31 -1.51 -10.99
C LEU A 83 -4.05 -0.23 -11.40
N GLU A 84 -3.83 0.85 -10.65
CA GLU A 84 -4.54 2.11 -10.87
C GLU A 84 -3.66 3.31 -10.47
N ILE A 85 -3.82 4.42 -11.18
CA ILE A 85 -3.24 5.71 -10.86
C ILE A 85 -4.39 6.71 -10.77
N LYS A 86 -4.55 7.34 -9.61
CA LYS A 86 -5.51 8.42 -9.39
C LYS A 86 -4.73 9.72 -9.25
N GLU A 87 -4.94 10.64 -10.18
CA GLU A 87 -4.33 11.97 -10.11
C GLU A 87 -4.94 12.81 -9.00
N ARG A 88 -4.25 13.91 -8.67
CA ARG A 88 -4.67 14.90 -7.69
C ARG A 88 -6.09 15.39 -7.94
N LYS A 89 -6.86 15.52 -6.85
CA LYS A 89 -8.07 16.35 -6.81
C LYS A 89 -7.69 17.79 -6.49
N LEU A 90 -8.38 18.77 -7.09
CA LEU A 90 -8.03 20.19 -7.03
C LEU A 90 -7.78 20.73 -5.61
N ASP A 91 -8.49 20.20 -4.61
CA ASP A 91 -8.43 20.62 -3.21
C ASP A 91 -7.66 19.66 -2.28
N SER A 92 -6.93 18.69 -2.84
CA SER A 92 -6.19 17.70 -2.05
C SER A 92 -4.70 18.04 -1.96
N PRO A 93 -4.04 17.86 -0.79
CA PRO A 93 -2.58 17.90 -0.71
C PRO A 93 -1.93 16.64 -1.34
N ILE A 94 -2.72 15.63 -1.67
CA ILE A 94 -2.24 14.38 -2.27
C ILE A 94 -2.05 14.60 -3.77
N LEU A 95 -0.80 14.51 -4.24
CA LEU A 95 -0.47 14.67 -5.65
C LEU A 95 -1.00 13.52 -6.52
N ARG A 96 -1.04 12.30 -5.96
CA ARG A 96 -1.55 11.10 -6.63
C ARG A 96 -1.63 9.92 -5.69
N THR A 97 -2.46 8.95 -6.06
CA THR A 97 -2.60 7.66 -5.37
C THR A 97 -2.30 6.54 -6.35
N LEU A 98 -1.45 5.60 -5.94
CA LEU A 98 -1.11 4.41 -6.70
C LEU A 98 -1.75 3.19 -6.02
N ILE A 99 -2.56 2.43 -6.74
CA ILE A 99 -3.03 1.13 -6.29
C ILE A 99 -2.07 0.08 -6.86
N ILE A 100 -1.40 -0.65 -5.98
CA ILE A 100 -0.28 -1.53 -6.35
C ILE A 100 -0.56 -2.94 -5.84
N GLU A 101 -0.35 -3.91 -6.71
CA GLU A 101 -0.32 -5.32 -6.36
C GLU A 101 1.12 -5.81 -6.30
N LYS A 102 1.47 -6.49 -5.20
CA LYS A 102 2.71 -7.25 -5.13
C LYS A 102 2.48 -8.60 -5.80
N LYS A 103 3.24 -8.90 -6.85
CA LYS A 103 3.21 -10.21 -7.48
C LYS A 103 3.76 -11.24 -6.50
N GLU A 104 3.07 -12.35 -6.33
CA GLU A 104 3.62 -13.48 -5.59
C GLU A 104 4.83 -14.03 -6.35
N ASN A 105 6.01 -13.81 -5.80
CA ASN A 105 7.16 -14.63 -6.17
C ASN A 105 6.95 -15.99 -5.49
N LYS A 106 6.80 -17.05 -6.29
CA LYS A 106 6.80 -18.44 -5.81
C LYS A 106 8.10 -18.83 -5.09
N THR A 107 9.12 -17.97 -5.13
CA THR A 107 10.34 -18.10 -4.34
C THR A 107 10.09 -17.72 -2.89
N LYS A 108 9.60 -18.69 -2.13
CA LYS A 108 9.47 -18.67 -0.67
C LYS A 108 10.87 -18.54 -0.05
N HIS A 109 11.44 -17.33 -0.03
CA HIS A 109 12.61 -17.06 0.79
C HIS A 109 12.17 -17.08 2.24
N ILE A 110 12.39 -18.22 2.90
CA ILE A 110 12.47 -18.32 4.35
C ILE A 110 13.63 -17.40 4.78
N ARG A 111 13.35 -16.10 4.93
CA ARG A 111 14.27 -15.19 5.61
C ARG A 111 13.93 -15.26 7.09
N ASN A 112 14.79 -15.94 7.85
CA ASN A 112 14.82 -15.79 9.29
C ASN A 112 14.91 -14.29 9.61
N LEU A 113 13.98 -13.79 10.42
CA LEU A 113 13.84 -12.38 10.79
C LEU A 113 14.99 -11.84 11.68
N SER A 114 16.10 -12.57 11.83
CA SER A 114 17.14 -12.28 12.81
C SER A 114 18.27 -11.36 12.34
N SER A 115 18.23 -10.82 11.12
CA SER A 115 19.28 -9.89 10.67
C SER A 115 18.75 -8.83 9.71
N MET A 116 18.06 -7.82 10.25
CA MET A 116 17.87 -6.56 9.55
C MET A 116 18.82 -5.54 10.21
N PRO A 117 19.92 -5.13 9.55
CA PRO A 117 20.84 -4.18 10.15
C PRO A 117 20.17 -2.80 10.20
N THR A 118 20.06 -2.26 11.41
CA THR A 118 19.71 -0.86 11.66
C THR A 118 20.75 0.01 10.97
N GLN A 119 20.35 0.70 9.90
CA GLN A 119 21.18 1.73 9.31
C GLN A 119 21.03 2.98 10.18
N GLU A 120 22.06 3.27 10.97
CA GLU A 120 22.21 4.57 11.62
C GLU A 120 22.40 5.65 10.55
N ILE A 121 21.54 6.66 10.61
CA ILE A 121 21.65 7.88 9.83
C ILE A 121 22.81 8.67 10.44
N LYS A 122 23.89 8.84 9.67
CA LYS A 122 25.05 9.65 10.04
C LYS A 122 24.87 11.10 9.59
#